data_AF-A0A7V7E6D4-F1
#
_entry.id   AF-A0A7V7E6D4-F1
#
_cell.length_a   1.000
_cell.length_b   1.000
_cell.length_c   1.000
_cell.angle_alpha   90.00
_cell.angle_beta   90.00
_cell.angle_gamma   90.00
#
_symmetry.space_group_name_H-M   'P 1'
#
loop_
_entity.id
_entity.type
_entity.pdbx_description
1 polymer ?
#
loop_
_entity_poly.entity_id
_entity_poly.type
_entity_poly.pdbx_seq_one_letter_code
_entity_poly.pdbx_strand_id
1 'polypeptide(L)'
;MIIRRLAVGLVMGLLTLGAAAAGPEPEAGFDLAGSLIDAEQYEKAVAVLKQLNAGDAATQARIDLLFGRIYLAINKPTKSLEFFEHAAFASLDVEAEATLGLAEARLTLGELAEARRLAAMALKSDPDLVAAQLVMALADQRVGRAEAALSRLRQLQGNQPSSEEVAVVLARFLARQTGPEAGMADLQRFIGDHPAAAGAWDAYGQMLWAAGKKAEGVDARMIAKRLYGERGQGGRSEAMAAWLAAVDPQGRLQGLAAKTEARQKQLPPDPQKDPTQETSKEPPAPTAAPRPAVKAMPLAATLPHPEPLPFAPGSPIMTGSGIVLEGGRLIITNRHTVEGQAAIAVRNGTGYVRKARLVKLSDDDDLALLEIDRPFPEGAAMPLAGIVEPATGRAAIVLGYPIISLFGDEQPSLTDGIVAKTTGLRDAPGVFQITAKLNKGTSGGPIFDKRGHLIGVAVGKVDTAGIYQKTGTLVEDINLGISGGRILRFLGKAPAEPTAPPEMSLEDLYRQMLPRAVLIAAQK
;
A
#
# COMPACT_ATOMS: atom_id res chain seq x y z
N MET A 1 -31.16 -5.65 59.70
CA MET A 1 -31.51 -4.45 58.93
C MET A 1 -30.21 -3.68 58.69
N ILE A 2 -29.87 -3.43 57.42
CA ILE A 2 -28.85 -2.53 56.80
C ILE A 2 -28.14 -1.57 57.82
N ILE A 3 -26.81 -1.44 57.94
CA ILE A 3 -25.86 -0.70 57.06
C ILE A 3 -24.41 -0.95 57.54
N ARG A 4 -23.47 -1.11 56.59
CA ARG A 4 -22.00 -1.10 56.73
C ARG A 4 -21.42 0.29 56.39
N ARG A 5 -20.57 0.85 57.25
CA ARG A 5 -19.40 1.77 57.04
C ARG A 5 -18.61 1.74 58.37
N LEU A 6 -17.28 1.76 58.54
CA LEU A 6 -16.19 2.53 57.92
C LEU A 6 -14.82 2.00 58.44
N ALA A 7 -13.77 2.23 57.65
CA ALA A 7 -12.39 2.60 58.02
C ALA A 7 -11.30 1.59 58.49
N VAL A 8 -10.26 1.52 57.63
CA VAL A 8 -8.81 1.75 57.87
C VAL A 8 -8.04 0.74 58.75
N GLY A 9 -7.07 0.07 58.09
CA GLY A 9 -5.91 -0.54 58.70
C GLY A 9 -4.69 -0.39 57.78
N LEU A 10 -3.90 0.65 58.02
CA LEU A 10 -2.59 0.91 57.42
C LEU A 10 -1.59 -0.16 57.89
N VAL A 11 -0.91 -0.86 56.97
CA VAL A 11 0.27 -1.66 57.30
C VAL A 11 1.46 -1.14 56.50
N MET A 12 2.28 -0.34 57.18
CA MET A 12 3.67 -0.10 56.83
C MET A 12 4.48 -1.34 57.19
N GLY A 13 5.23 -1.88 56.23
CA GLY A 13 6.34 -2.80 56.45
C GLY A 13 7.49 -2.42 55.53
N LEU A 14 8.51 -1.76 56.08
CA LEU A 14 9.81 -1.60 55.44
C LEU A 14 10.62 -2.88 55.68
N LEU A 15 11.20 -3.48 54.64
CA LEU A 15 12.52 -4.13 54.68
C LEU A 15 13.03 -4.49 53.26
N THR A 16 14.13 -3.82 52.92
CA THR A 16 15.33 -4.27 52.15
C THR A 16 15.33 -4.58 50.65
N LEU A 17 16.26 -3.86 50.00
CA LEU A 17 16.93 -3.99 48.71
C LEU A 17 16.71 -5.26 47.86
N GLY A 18 16.43 -5.02 46.58
CA GLY A 18 17.01 -5.81 45.49
C GLY A 18 16.08 -6.76 44.75
N ALA A 19 15.00 -6.27 44.15
CA ALA A 19 14.32 -6.97 43.06
C ALA A 19 13.94 -5.96 41.98
N ALA A 20 14.49 -6.13 40.78
CA ALA A 20 13.94 -5.51 39.58
C ALA A 20 12.43 -5.85 39.55
N ALA A 21 11.58 -4.85 39.33
CA ALA A 21 10.15 -5.05 39.24
C ALA A 21 9.86 -6.19 38.24
N ALA A 22 9.40 -7.33 38.76
CA ALA A 22 8.94 -8.42 37.91
C ALA A 22 7.80 -7.85 37.06
N GLY A 23 7.91 -7.98 35.74
CA GLY A 23 6.85 -7.60 34.82
C GLY A 23 5.53 -8.31 35.17
N PRO A 24 4.40 -7.89 34.56
CA PRO A 24 3.13 -8.56 34.77
C PRO A 24 3.27 -10.07 34.53
N GLU A 25 2.56 -10.88 35.31
CA GLU A 25 2.39 -12.32 35.03
C GLU A 25 2.04 -12.51 33.54
N PRO A 26 2.67 -13.45 32.81
CA PRO A 26 2.63 -13.49 31.35
C PRO A 26 1.22 -13.39 30.74
N GLU A 27 0.24 -14.08 31.31
CA GLU A 27 -1.16 -14.02 30.86
C GLU A 27 -1.78 -12.63 30.99
N ALA A 28 -1.63 -11.98 32.14
CA ALA A 28 -2.18 -10.65 32.37
C ALA A 28 -1.55 -9.61 31.42
N GLY A 29 -0.29 -9.80 31.05
CA GLY A 29 0.38 -8.97 30.05
C GLY A 29 -0.13 -9.22 28.63
N PHE A 30 -0.43 -10.47 28.25
CA PHE A 30 -1.05 -10.79 26.96
C PHE A 30 -2.46 -10.21 26.84
N ASP A 31 -3.30 -10.37 27.86
CA ASP A 31 -4.66 -9.81 27.90
C ASP A 31 -4.65 -8.28 27.75
N LEU A 32 -3.71 -7.63 28.46
CA LEU A 32 -3.52 -6.19 28.36
C LEU A 32 -3.04 -5.77 26.96
N ALA A 33 -2.05 -6.48 26.39
CA ALA A 33 -1.55 -6.20 25.06
C ALA A 33 -2.64 -6.38 23.99
N GLY A 34 -3.41 -7.45 24.06
CA GLY A 34 -4.56 -7.71 23.17
C GLY A 34 -5.60 -6.60 23.26
N SER A 35 -6.00 -6.23 24.48
CA SER A 35 -6.95 -5.14 24.72
C SER A 35 -6.45 -3.79 24.16
N LEU A 36 -5.15 -3.52 24.26
CA LEU A 36 -4.54 -2.32 23.70
C LEU A 36 -4.49 -2.35 22.17
N ILE A 37 -4.27 -3.51 21.55
CA ILE A 37 -4.33 -3.70 20.09
C ILE A 37 -5.75 -3.45 19.60
N ASP A 38 -6.76 -4.03 20.26
CA ASP A 38 -8.17 -3.85 19.91
C ASP A 38 -8.63 -2.39 20.09
N ALA A 39 -8.01 -1.68 21.03
CA ALA A 39 -8.18 -0.23 21.23
C ALA A 39 -7.34 0.63 20.27
N GLU A 40 -6.57 0.03 19.37
CA GLU A 40 -5.61 0.64 18.44
C GLU A 40 -4.51 1.48 19.11
N GLN A 41 -4.19 1.17 20.38
CA GLN A 41 -3.13 1.80 21.16
C GLN A 41 -1.81 1.05 20.96
N TYR A 42 -1.36 0.95 19.70
CA TYR A 42 -0.25 0.08 19.30
C TYR A 42 1.06 0.37 20.03
N GLU A 43 1.39 1.64 20.28
CA GLU A 43 2.61 1.99 21.03
C GLU A 43 2.61 1.44 22.46
N LYS A 44 1.46 1.53 23.14
CA LYS A 44 1.30 0.98 24.49
C LYS A 44 1.31 -0.54 24.45
N ALA A 45 0.67 -1.16 23.46
CA ALA A 45 0.72 -2.61 23.27
C ALA A 45 2.17 -3.09 23.08
N VAL A 46 2.96 -2.43 22.24
CA VAL A 46 4.38 -2.74 22.04
C VAL A 46 5.17 -2.58 23.35
N ALA A 47 4.88 -1.55 24.15
CA ALA A 47 5.55 -1.36 25.44
C ALA A 47 5.28 -2.52 26.42
N VAL A 48 4.04 -3.01 26.46
CA VAL A 48 3.65 -4.19 27.27
C VAL A 48 4.34 -5.45 26.74
N LEU A 49 4.28 -5.70 25.43
CA LEU A 49 4.89 -6.88 24.80
C LEU A 49 6.41 -6.95 25.02
N LYS A 50 7.11 -5.81 25.05
CA LYS A 50 8.56 -5.75 25.32
C LYS A 50 8.94 -6.11 26.76
N GLN A 51 7.99 -6.03 27.69
CA GLN A 51 8.20 -6.37 29.10
C GLN A 51 7.92 -7.85 29.39
N LEU A 52 7.26 -8.55 28.47
CA LEU A 52 7.05 -9.99 28.56
C LEU A 52 8.37 -10.72 28.30
N ASN A 53 8.76 -11.60 29.22
CA ASN A 53 9.95 -12.43 29.06
C ASN A 53 9.56 -13.73 28.34
N ALA A 54 10.18 -14.00 27.18
CA ALA A 54 10.01 -15.27 26.48
C ALA A 54 10.79 -16.37 27.21
N GLY A 55 10.18 -16.94 28.25
CA GLY A 55 10.74 -18.07 28.98
C GLY A 55 10.69 -19.39 28.20
N ASP A 56 9.83 -19.47 27.18
CA ASP A 56 9.60 -20.64 26.34
C ASP A 56 9.10 -20.26 24.93
N ALA A 57 9.06 -21.25 24.03
CA ALA A 57 8.64 -21.08 22.64
C ALA A 57 7.16 -20.71 22.49
N ALA A 58 6.28 -21.16 23.38
CA ALA A 58 4.85 -20.87 23.32
C ALA A 58 4.56 -19.40 23.67
N THR A 59 5.24 -18.88 24.68
CA THR A 59 5.21 -17.47 25.08
C THR A 59 5.76 -16.60 23.96
N GLN A 60 6.88 -16.99 23.34
CA GLN A 60 7.42 -16.28 22.19
C GLN A 60 6.44 -16.27 21.00
N ALA A 61 5.81 -17.40 20.69
CA ALA A 61 4.82 -17.50 19.61
C ALA A 61 3.63 -16.54 19.81
N ARG A 62 3.14 -16.38 21.04
CA ARG A 62 2.09 -15.41 21.38
C ARG A 62 2.55 -13.96 21.25
N ILE A 63 3.79 -13.66 21.64
CA ILE A 63 4.39 -12.34 21.43
C ILE A 63 4.44 -12.03 19.93
N ASP A 64 4.91 -12.97 19.12
CA ASP A 64 5.02 -12.80 17.68
C ASP A 64 3.66 -12.68 17.01
N LEU A 65 2.66 -13.47 17.41
CA LEU A 65 1.28 -13.32 16.94
C LEU A 65 0.77 -11.88 17.13
N LEU A 66 0.95 -11.31 18.33
CA LEU A 66 0.49 -9.95 18.65
C LEU A 66 1.29 -8.87 17.93
N PHE A 67 2.61 -9.05 17.75
CA PHE A 67 3.40 -8.16 16.88
C PHE A 67 2.94 -8.25 15.41
N GLY A 68 2.64 -9.45 14.91
CA GLY A 68 2.07 -9.67 13.59
C GLY A 68 0.79 -8.88 13.39
N ARG A 69 -0.16 -8.97 14.34
CA ARG A 69 -1.41 -8.20 14.34
C ARG A 69 -1.16 -6.69 14.31
N ILE A 70 -0.22 -6.19 15.14
CA ILE A 70 0.15 -4.77 15.14
C ILE A 70 0.69 -4.33 13.78
N TYR A 71 1.66 -5.06 13.22
CA TYR A 71 2.27 -4.72 11.93
C TYR A 71 1.26 -4.76 10.79
N LEU A 72 0.35 -5.73 10.80
CA LEU A 72 -0.72 -5.80 9.81
C LEU A 72 -1.66 -4.59 9.94
N ALA A 73 -2.05 -4.22 11.16
CA ALA A 73 -2.96 -3.10 11.41
C ALA A 73 -2.38 -1.74 10.99
N ILE A 74 -1.07 -1.53 11.12
CA ILE A 74 -0.37 -0.33 10.64
C ILE A 74 0.05 -0.42 9.15
N ASN A 75 -0.58 -1.33 8.39
CA ASN A 75 -0.37 -1.53 6.96
C ASN A 75 1.10 -1.87 6.59
N LYS A 76 1.75 -2.72 7.39
CA LYS A 76 3.07 -3.31 7.12
C LYS A 76 2.95 -4.83 6.92
N PRO A 77 2.18 -5.30 5.90
CA PRO A 77 1.83 -6.72 5.75
C PRO A 77 3.06 -7.61 5.53
N THR A 78 4.07 -7.17 4.77
CA THR A 78 5.31 -7.94 4.58
C THR A 78 6.03 -8.19 5.91
N LYS A 79 6.04 -7.21 6.81
CA LYS A 79 6.66 -7.38 8.12
C LYS A 79 5.84 -8.30 9.01
N SER A 80 4.50 -8.21 8.94
CA SER A 80 3.62 -9.09 9.71
C SER A 80 3.78 -10.57 9.34
N LEU A 81 4.14 -10.88 8.08
CA LEU A 81 4.38 -12.26 7.64
C LEU A 81 5.48 -12.95 8.45
N GLU A 82 6.60 -12.27 8.70
CA GLU A 82 7.73 -12.85 9.46
C GLU A 82 7.29 -13.28 10.87
N PHE A 83 6.49 -12.44 11.52
CA PHE A 83 5.98 -12.69 12.86
C PHE A 83 4.94 -13.83 12.87
N PHE A 84 4.02 -13.83 11.91
CA PHE A 84 3.02 -14.88 11.83
C PHE A 84 3.63 -16.23 11.39
N GLU A 85 4.63 -16.25 10.52
CA GLU A 85 5.36 -17.46 10.13
C GLU A 85 6.08 -18.07 11.33
N HIS A 86 6.74 -17.23 12.13
CA HIS A 86 7.38 -17.68 13.36
C HIS A 86 6.36 -18.19 14.39
N ALA A 87 5.27 -17.45 14.62
CA ALA A 87 4.21 -17.84 15.56
C ALA A 87 3.55 -19.18 15.17
N ALA A 88 3.20 -19.35 13.89
CA ALA A 88 2.58 -20.57 13.38
C ALA A 88 3.49 -21.79 13.47
N PHE A 89 4.81 -21.59 13.34
CA PHE A 89 5.79 -22.67 13.48
C PHE A 89 6.11 -23.01 14.94
N ALA A 90 6.13 -22.01 15.83
CA ALA A 90 6.62 -22.15 17.19
C ALA A 90 5.60 -22.75 18.17
N SER A 91 4.28 -22.62 17.92
CA SER A 91 3.25 -23.20 18.79
C SER A 91 1.95 -23.54 18.06
N LEU A 92 1.40 -24.72 18.38
CA LEU A 92 0.10 -25.18 17.88
C LEU A 92 -1.06 -24.35 18.47
N ASP A 93 -0.90 -23.80 19.67
CA ASP A 93 -1.96 -23.07 20.37
C ASP A 93 -2.37 -21.78 19.64
N VAL A 94 -1.43 -21.18 18.89
CA VAL A 94 -1.66 -19.96 18.10
C VAL A 94 -1.65 -20.22 16.60
N GLU A 95 -1.53 -21.48 16.16
CA GLU A 95 -1.36 -21.83 14.74
C GLU A 95 -2.52 -21.32 13.89
N ALA A 96 -3.76 -21.50 14.36
CA ALA A 96 -4.95 -21.08 13.62
C ALA A 96 -5.01 -19.55 13.43
N GLU A 97 -4.78 -18.78 14.49
CA GLU A 97 -4.76 -17.32 14.46
C GLU A 97 -3.56 -16.77 13.68
N ALA A 98 -2.38 -17.38 13.82
CA ALA A 98 -1.20 -17.00 13.06
C ALA A 98 -1.40 -17.29 11.56
N THR A 99 -2.00 -18.43 11.21
CA THR A 99 -2.33 -18.78 9.83
C THR A 99 -3.38 -17.85 9.24
N LEU A 100 -4.37 -17.42 10.03
CA LEU A 100 -5.30 -16.36 9.65
C LEU A 100 -4.55 -15.04 9.40
N GLY A 101 -3.64 -14.64 10.29
CA GLY A 101 -2.81 -13.45 10.11
C GLY A 101 -1.97 -13.50 8.83
N LEU A 102 -1.40 -14.66 8.49
CA LEU A 102 -0.77 -14.90 7.19
C LEU A 102 -1.76 -14.70 6.05
N ALA A 103 -2.96 -15.27 6.14
CA ALA A 103 -3.99 -15.14 5.11
C ALA A 103 -4.39 -13.67 4.87
N GLU A 104 -4.56 -12.88 5.94
CA GLU A 104 -4.90 -11.45 5.88
C GLU A 104 -3.75 -10.61 5.31
N ALA A 105 -2.52 -10.89 5.73
CA ALA A 105 -1.32 -10.24 5.18
C ALA A 105 -1.18 -10.53 3.68
N ARG A 106 -1.34 -11.79 3.26
CA ARG A 106 -1.32 -12.22 1.85
C ARG A 106 -2.47 -11.60 1.05
N LEU A 107 -3.66 -11.48 1.64
CA LEU A 107 -4.80 -10.79 1.03
C LEU A 107 -4.48 -9.31 0.81
N THR A 108 -3.83 -8.65 1.77
CA THR A 108 -3.39 -7.25 1.69
C THR A 108 -2.33 -7.06 0.61
N LEU A 109 -1.43 -8.03 0.46
CA LEU A 109 -0.41 -8.07 -0.60
C LEU A 109 -0.97 -8.42 -1.99
N GLY A 110 -2.25 -8.81 -2.08
CA GLY A 110 -2.88 -9.21 -3.34
C GLY A 110 -2.55 -10.65 -3.77
N GLU A 111 -1.96 -11.46 -2.89
CA GLU A 111 -1.62 -12.86 -3.14
C GLU A 111 -2.85 -13.76 -2.91
N LEU A 112 -3.89 -13.57 -3.74
CA LEU A 112 -5.25 -14.06 -3.49
C LEU A 112 -5.36 -15.59 -3.37
N ALA A 113 -4.62 -16.33 -4.21
CA ALA A 113 -4.62 -17.79 -4.18
C ALA A 113 -4.04 -18.31 -2.85
N GLU A 114 -2.96 -17.67 -2.38
CA GLU A 114 -2.29 -18.04 -1.14
C GLU A 114 -3.09 -17.60 0.07
N ALA A 115 -3.65 -16.39 0.05
CA ALA A 115 -4.59 -15.91 1.07
C ALA A 115 -5.77 -16.87 1.24
N ARG A 116 -6.34 -17.34 0.12
CA ARG A 116 -7.43 -18.33 0.13
C ARG A 116 -6.96 -19.68 0.70
N ARG A 117 -5.78 -20.15 0.30
CA ARG A 117 -5.21 -21.42 0.78
C ARG A 117 -5.01 -21.39 2.29
N LEU A 118 -4.39 -20.31 2.80
CA LEU A 118 -4.12 -20.11 4.22
C LEU A 118 -5.41 -19.92 5.02
N ALA A 119 -6.38 -19.15 4.52
CA ALA A 119 -7.67 -19.03 5.19
C ALA A 119 -8.41 -20.38 5.28
N ALA A 120 -8.32 -21.22 4.24
CA ALA A 120 -8.86 -22.58 4.28
C ALA A 120 -8.13 -23.48 5.28
N MET A 121 -6.80 -23.31 5.45
CA MET A 121 -6.03 -24.00 6.48
C MET A 121 -6.44 -23.55 7.88
N ALA A 122 -6.56 -22.23 8.12
CA ALA A 122 -7.01 -21.68 9.39
C ALA A 122 -8.40 -22.23 9.77
N LEU A 123 -9.34 -22.28 8.81
CA LEU A 123 -10.68 -22.87 9.01
C LEU A 123 -10.69 -24.37 9.26
N LYS A 124 -9.65 -25.08 8.83
CA LYS A 124 -9.50 -26.51 9.13
C LYS A 124 -9.08 -26.71 10.59
N SER A 125 -8.25 -25.82 11.12
CA SER A 125 -7.81 -25.84 12.51
C SER A 125 -8.88 -25.30 13.45
N ASP A 126 -9.55 -24.22 13.07
CA ASP A 126 -10.66 -23.60 13.80
C ASP A 126 -11.77 -23.16 12.82
N PRO A 127 -12.87 -23.94 12.71
CA PRO A 127 -13.99 -23.63 11.81
C PRO A 127 -14.76 -22.34 12.14
N ASP A 128 -14.64 -21.83 13.36
CA ASP A 128 -15.42 -20.69 13.86
C ASP A 128 -14.75 -19.33 13.57
N LEU A 129 -13.56 -19.34 12.95
CA LEU A 129 -12.83 -18.13 12.53
C LEU A 129 -13.58 -17.35 11.43
N VAL A 130 -14.41 -16.42 11.87
CA VAL A 130 -15.18 -15.49 11.04
C VAL A 130 -14.30 -14.73 10.07
N ALA A 131 -13.18 -14.19 10.56
CA ALA A 131 -12.22 -13.45 9.77
C ALA A 131 -11.62 -14.29 8.64
N ALA A 132 -11.38 -15.60 8.87
CA ALA A 132 -10.92 -16.50 7.80
C ALA A 132 -11.99 -16.69 6.72
N GLN A 133 -13.27 -16.78 7.09
CA GLN A 133 -14.37 -16.82 6.12
C GLN A 133 -14.51 -15.49 5.36
N LEU A 134 -14.27 -14.34 6.00
CA LEU A 134 -14.23 -13.03 5.35
C LEU A 134 -13.06 -12.92 4.37
N VAL A 135 -11.86 -13.40 4.73
CA VAL A 135 -10.71 -13.47 3.82
C VAL A 135 -11.05 -14.32 2.60
N MET A 136 -11.71 -15.47 2.78
CA MET A 136 -12.18 -16.32 1.66
C MET A 136 -13.14 -15.57 0.74
N ALA A 137 -14.11 -14.84 1.29
CA ALA A 137 -15.07 -14.06 0.52
C ALA A 137 -14.40 -12.92 -0.27
N LEU A 138 -13.49 -12.19 0.38
CA LEU A 138 -12.74 -11.09 -0.23
C LEU A 138 -11.79 -11.59 -1.33
N ALA A 139 -11.15 -12.75 -1.11
CA ALA A 139 -10.33 -13.41 -2.13
C ALA A 139 -11.19 -13.86 -3.32
N ASP A 140 -12.33 -14.53 -3.07
CA ASP A 140 -13.28 -14.96 -4.11
C ASP A 140 -13.79 -13.79 -4.93
N GLN A 141 -14.15 -12.68 -4.28
CA GLN A 141 -14.57 -11.46 -4.97
C GLN A 141 -13.50 -10.98 -5.96
N ARG A 142 -12.24 -10.89 -5.52
CA ARG A 142 -11.14 -10.33 -6.33
C ARG A 142 -10.71 -11.25 -7.49
N VAL A 143 -10.99 -12.55 -7.41
CA VAL A 143 -10.76 -13.51 -8.52
C VAL A 143 -12.00 -13.70 -9.42
N GLY A 144 -13.03 -12.86 -9.28
CA GLY A 144 -14.22 -12.89 -10.13
C GLY A 144 -15.30 -13.91 -9.72
N ARG A 145 -15.18 -14.54 -8.55
CA ARG A 145 -16.18 -15.48 -8.01
C ARG A 145 -17.21 -14.76 -7.14
N ALA A 146 -17.91 -13.80 -7.73
CA ALA A 146 -18.84 -12.91 -7.03
C ALA A 146 -19.98 -13.66 -6.33
N GLU A 147 -20.59 -14.64 -7.01
CA GLU A 147 -21.70 -15.44 -6.44
C GLU A 147 -21.27 -16.22 -5.19
N ALA A 148 -20.10 -16.88 -5.24
CA ALA A 148 -19.57 -17.62 -4.12
C ALA A 148 -19.24 -16.71 -2.93
N ALA A 149 -18.67 -15.53 -3.21
CA ALA A 149 -18.39 -14.52 -2.19
C ALA A 149 -19.69 -13.99 -1.55
N LEU A 150 -20.70 -13.66 -2.35
CA LEU A 150 -21.98 -13.16 -1.85
C LEU A 150 -22.71 -14.21 -1.00
N SER A 151 -22.77 -15.46 -1.49
CA SER A 151 -23.36 -16.57 -0.74
C SER A 151 -22.70 -16.75 0.62
N ARG A 152 -21.36 -16.68 0.68
CA ARG A 152 -20.61 -16.78 1.93
C ARG A 152 -20.89 -15.62 2.87
N LEU A 153 -20.91 -14.39 2.36
CA LEU A 153 -21.18 -13.19 3.17
C LEU A 153 -22.62 -13.18 3.73
N ARG A 154 -23.61 -13.63 2.94
CA ARG A 154 -25.00 -13.76 3.42
C ARG A 154 -25.16 -14.86 4.45
N GLN A 155 -24.47 -15.98 4.29
CA GLN A 155 -24.43 -17.03 5.30
C GLN A 155 -23.80 -16.53 6.61
N LEU A 156 -22.67 -15.82 6.53
CA LEU A 156 -22.03 -15.18 7.69
C LEU A 156 -22.97 -14.19 8.38
N GLN A 157 -23.66 -13.34 7.62
CA GLN A 157 -24.63 -12.38 8.16
C GLN A 157 -25.79 -13.09 8.87
N GLY A 158 -26.29 -14.20 8.33
CA GLY A 158 -27.34 -15.00 8.98
C GLY A 158 -26.86 -15.65 10.27
N ASN A 159 -25.62 -16.14 10.30
CA ASN A 159 -25.04 -16.77 11.48
C ASN A 159 -24.65 -15.76 12.56
N GLN A 160 -24.26 -14.55 12.17
CA GLN A 160 -23.79 -13.49 13.06
C GLN A 160 -24.49 -12.16 12.74
N PRO A 161 -25.79 -12.05 13.06
CA PRO A 161 -26.59 -10.90 12.66
C PRO A 161 -26.11 -9.58 13.26
N SER A 162 -25.42 -9.60 14.41
CA SER A 162 -24.88 -8.41 15.08
C SER A 162 -23.43 -8.07 14.73
N SER A 163 -22.78 -8.83 13.84
CA SER A 163 -21.36 -8.60 13.51
C SER A 163 -21.19 -7.37 12.61
N GLU A 164 -20.61 -6.31 13.18
CA GLU A 164 -20.30 -5.07 12.46
C GLU A 164 -19.34 -5.30 11.30
N GLU A 165 -18.36 -6.18 11.49
CA GLU A 165 -17.34 -6.49 10.49
C GLU A 165 -17.97 -7.17 9.25
N VAL A 166 -18.83 -8.16 9.48
CA VAL A 166 -19.57 -8.85 8.41
C VAL A 166 -20.46 -7.87 7.65
N ALA A 167 -21.20 -7.02 8.38
CA ALA A 167 -22.07 -6.01 7.78
C ALA A 167 -21.29 -5.01 6.91
N VAL A 168 -20.15 -4.52 7.39
CA VAL A 168 -19.29 -3.59 6.64
C VAL A 168 -18.69 -4.24 5.40
N VAL A 169 -18.21 -5.48 5.49
CA VAL A 169 -17.64 -6.19 4.34
C VAL A 169 -18.72 -6.48 3.30
N LEU A 170 -19.89 -6.96 3.71
CA LEU A 170 -21.02 -7.20 2.83
C LEU A 170 -21.50 -5.92 2.14
N ALA A 171 -21.64 -4.83 2.88
CA ALA A 171 -22.04 -3.55 2.30
C ALA A 171 -21.03 -3.03 1.26
N ARG A 172 -19.72 -3.13 1.54
CA ARG A 172 -18.67 -2.79 0.57
C ARG A 172 -18.68 -3.71 -0.64
N PHE A 173 -19.01 -4.99 -0.45
CA PHE A 173 -19.19 -5.93 -1.54
C PHE A 173 -20.37 -5.52 -2.44
N LEU A 174 -21.54 -5.26 -1.86
CA LEU A 174 -22.73 -4.79 -2.57
C LEU A 174 -22.47 -3.46 -3.29
N ALA A 175 -21.77 -2.54 -2.64
CA ALA A 175 -21.40 -1.25 -3.23
C ALA A 175 -20.60 -1.42 -4.53
N ARG A 176 -19.67 -2.38 -4.57
CA ARG A 176 -18.85 -2.67 -5.76
C ARG A 176 -19.62 -3.40 -6.86
N GLN A 177 -20.55 -4.28 -6.50
CA GLN A 177 -21.29 -5.09 -7.47
C GLN A 177 -22.48 -4.35 -8.09
N THR A 178 -23.20 -3.60 -7.26
CA THR A 178 -24.52 -3.03 -7.61
C THR A 178 -24.59 -1.51 -7.51
N GLY A 179 -23.54 -0.86 -7.03
CA GLY A 179 -23.48 0.58 -6.85
C GLY A 179 -23.56 1.00 -5.37
N PRO A 180 -23.06 2.21 -5.03
CA PRO A 180 -22.88 2.66 -3.65
C PRO A 180 -24.19 2.72 -2.86
N GLU A 181 -25.33 2.95 -3.52
CA GLU A 181 -26.66 2.97 -2.92
C GLU A 181 -27.03 1.64 -2.27
N ALA A 182 -26.68 0.52 -2.90
CA ALA A 182 -26.98 -0.81 -2.37
C ALA A 182 -26.21 -1.09 -1.07
N GLY A 183 -24.93 -0.70 -1.03
CA GLY A 183 -24.12 -0.82 0.19
C GLY A 183 -24.60 0.09 1.31
N MET A 184 -24.95 1.34 0.97
CA MET A 184 -25.53 2.29 1.93
C MET A 184 -26.86 1.80 2.50
N ALA A 185 -27.75 1.25 1.66
CA ALA A 185 -29.03 0.70 2.09
C ALA A 185 -28.87 -0.53 3.01
N ASP A 186 -27.88 -1.38 2.75
CA ASP A 186 -27.59 -2.55 3.61
C ASP A 186 -27.05 -2.11 4.98
N LEU A 187 -26.11 -1.15 5.03
CA LEU A 187 -25.62 -0.57 6.29
C LEU A 187 -26.71 0.16 7.06
N GLN A 188 -27.58 0.91 6.37
CA GLN A 188 -28.65 1.64 7.02
C GLN A 188 -29.64 0.68 7.71
N ARG A 189 -29.96 -0.46 7.07
CA ARG A 189 -30.78 -1.51 7.70
C ARG A 189 -30.08 -2.07 8.94
N PHE A 190 -28.81 -2.46 8.81
CA PHE A 190 -28.03 -3.00 9.92
C PHE A 190 -27.92 -2.01 11.10
N ILE A 191 -27.68 -0.74 10.82
CA ILE A 191 -27.61 0.34 11.83
C ILE A 191 -28.96 0.53 12.53
N GLY A 192 -30.07 0.38 11.81
CA GLY A 192 -31.42 0.43 12.40
C GLY A 192 -31.62 -0.63 13.47
N ASP A 193 -31.15 -1.85 13.22
CA ASP A 193 -31.23 -2.97 14.16
C ASP A 193 -30.12 -2.89 15.24
N HIS A 194 -28.97 -2.30 14.91
CA HIS A 194 -27.77 -2.22 15.75
C HIS A 194 -27.23 -0.78 15.86
N PRO A 195 -27.94 0.14 16.54
CA PRO A 195 -27.58 1.57 16.56
C PRO A 195 -26.25 1.86 17.25
N ALA A 196 -25.76 0.95 18.09
CA ALA A 196 -24.47 1.07 18.75
C ALA A 196 -23.27 0.69 17.85
N ALA A 197 -23.50 0.24 16.60
CA ALA A 197 -22.47 -0.29 15.71
C ALA A 197 -21.54 0.79 15.15
N ALA A 198 -20.44 1.08 15.86
CA ALA A 198 -19.50 2.14 15.50
C ALA A 198 -18.87 1.95 14.10
N GLY A 199 -18.50 0.71 13.75
CA GLY A 199 -17.88 0.38 12.46
C GLY A 199 -18.86 0.54 11.29
N ALA A 200 -20.12 0.18 11.50
CA ALA A 200 -21.16 0.36 10.49
C ALA A 200 -21.45 1.85 10.25
N TRP A 201 -21.55 2.66 11.30
CA TRP A 201 -21.71 4.11 11.18
C TRP A 201 -20.54 4.79 10.45
N ASP A 202 -19.30 4.38 10.74
CA ASP A 202 -18.12 4.91 10.05
C ASP A 202 -18.15 4.56 8.56
N ALA A 203 -18.36 3.29 8.23
CA ALA A 203 -18.43 2.83 6.84
C ALA A 203 -19.57 3.52 6.06
N TYR A 204 -20.73 3.67 6.69
CA TYR A 204 -21.88 4.37 6.10
C TYR A 204 -21.56 5.84 5.83
N GLY A 205 -20.97 6.53 6.81
CA GLY A 205 -20.55 7.92 6.66
C GLY A 205 -19.45 8.12 5.60
N GLN A 206 -18.51 7.18 5.47
CA GLN A 206 -17.51 7.20 4.38
C GLN A 206 -18.17 7.04 3.00
N MET A 207 -19.17 6.16 2.87
CA MET A 207 -19.92 5.99 1.61
C MET A 207 -20.74 7.25 1.27
N LEU A 208 -21.44 7.84 2.24
CA LEU A 208 -22.14 9.11 2.07
C LEU A 208 -21.20 10.24 1.63
N TRP A 209 -20.04 10.33 2.28
CA TRP A 209 -19.01 11.29 1.91
C TRP A 209 -18.54 11.08 0.46
N ALA A 210 -18.24 9.85 0.06
CA ALA A 210 -17.82 9.53 -1.31
C ALA A 210 -18.91 9.84 -2.33
N ALA A 211 -20.19 9.63 -1.99
CA ALA A 211 -21.35 9.94 -2.82
C ALA A 211 -21.70 11.44 -2.88
N GLY A 212 -20.92 12.32 -2.26
CA GLY A 212 -21.16 13.77 -2.26
C GLY A 212 -22.14 14.26 -1.19
N LYS A 213 -22.73 13.36 -0.40
CA LYS A 213 -23.63 13.65 0.73
C LYS A 213 -22.83 14.03 1.99
N LYS A 214 -22.08 15.12 1.89
CA LYS A 214 -21.03 15.50 2.86
C LYS A 214 -21.56 15.74 4.28
N ALA A 215 -22.70 16.44 4.42
CA ALA A 215 -23.29 16.73 5.73
C ALA A 215 -23.76 15.45 6.45
N GLU A 216 -24.53 14.61 5.76
CA GLU A 216 -24.97 13.31 6.27
C GLU A 216 -23.77 12.40 6.62
N GLY A 217 -22.73 12.43 5.78
CA GLY A 217 -21.49 11.70 6.03
C GLY A 217 -20.75 12.16 7.28
N VAL A 218 -20.68 13.48 7.53
CA VAL A 218 -20.10 14.04 8.76
C VAL A 218 -20.91 13.63 9.99
N ASP A 219 -22.23 13.74 9.94
CA ASP A 219 -23.12 13.37 11.05
C ASP A 219 -22.98 11.89 11.43
N ALA A 220 -22.97 10.99 10.44
CA ALA A 220 -22.75 9.56 10.65
C ALA A 220 -21.38 9.26 11.29
N ARG A 221 -20.31 9.92 10.82
CA ARG A 221 -18.95 9.71 11.38
C ARG A 221 -18.76 10.35 12.76
N MET A 222 -19.53 11.39 13.11
CA MET A 222 -19.57 11.89 14.49
C MET A 222 -20.21 10.89 15.45
N ILE A 223 -21.27 10.19 15.01
CA ILE A 223 -21.88 9.10 15.80
C ILE A 223 -20.84 7.99 16.02
N ALA A 224 -20.17 7.55 14.95
CA ALA A 224 -19.12 6.54 15.05
C ALA A 224 -17.99 6.95 16.00
N LYS A 225 -17.49 8.20 15.90
CA LYS A 225 -16.46 8.74 16.80
C LYS A 225 -16.85 8.61 18.27
N ARG A 226 -18.08 9.03 18.61
CA ARG A 226 -18.60 8.94 19.98
C ARG A 226 -18.66 7.49 20.44
N LEU A 227 -19.23 6.59 19.62
CA LEU A 227 -19.34 5.17 19.94
C LEU A 227 -17.97 4.50 20.13
N TYR A 228 -16.96 4.85 19.32
CA TYR A 228 -15.58 4.39 19.52
C TYR A 228 -14.99 4.88 20.85
N GLY A 229 -15.24 6.13 21.21
CA GLY A 229 -14.83 6.68 22.52
C GLY A 229 -15.49 5.95 23.69
N GLU A 230 -16.81 5.73 23.62
CA GLU A 230 -17.58 4.99 24.64
C GLU A 230 -17.08 3.54 24.83
N ARG A 231 -16.52 2.94 23.77
CA ARG A 231 -15.96 1.59 23.76
C ARG A 231 -14.46 1.51 24.11
N GLY A 232 -13.84 2.63 24.48
CA GLY A 232 -12.40 2.67 24.80
C GLY A 232 -11.46 2.58 23.59
N GLN A 233 -11.98 2.66 22.36
CA GLN A 233 -11.20 2.70 21.12
C GLN A 233 -10.70 4.12 20.84
N GLY A 234 -9.85 4.62 21.73
CA GLY A 234 -9.34 6.00 21.72
C GLY A 234 -8.66 6.38 20.41
N GLY A 235 -7.85 5.48 19.83
CA GLY A 235 -7.15 5.72 18.57
C GLY A 235 -8.11 6.04 17.41
N ARG A 236 -9.19 5.26 17.25
CA ARG A 236 -10.23 5.52 16.23
C ARG A 236 -10.97 6.83 16.48
N SER A 237 -11.31 7.12 17.73
CA SER A 237 -12.00 8.36 18.11
C SER A 237 -11.13 9.60 17.81
N GLU A 238 -9.83 9.52 18.10
CA GLU A 238 -8.85 10.58 17.82
C GLU A 238 -8.60 10.75 16.32
N ALA A 239 -8.43 9.65 15.57
CA ALA A 239 -8.30 9.70 14.11
C ALA A 239 -9.53 10.35 13.45
N MET A 240 -10.73 10.05 13.95
CA MET A 240 -11.96 10.70 13.51
C MET A 240 -12.03 12.17 13.92
N ALA A 241 -11.52 12.54 15.10
CA ALA A 241 -11.42 13.94 15.51
C ALA A 241 -10.48 14.73 14.57
N ALA A 242 -9.33 14.16 14.22
CA ALA A 242 -8.39 14.76 13.28
C ALA A 242 -9.01 14.89 11.87
N TRP A 243 -9.72 13.85 11.40
CA TRP A 243 -10.45 13.90 10.14
C TRP A 243 -11.51 15.02 10.15
N LEU A 244 -12.34 15.11 11.19
CA LEU A 244 -13.36 16.16 11.34
C LEU A 244 -12.74 17.56 11.34
N ALA A 245 -11.62 17.75 12.05
CA ALA A 245 -10.89 19.02 12.05
C ALA A 245 -10.35 19.39 10.68
N ALA A 246 -9.95 18.41 9.87
CA ALA A 246 -9.46 18.64 8.51
C ALA A 246 -10.59 18.96 7.51
N VAL A 247 -11.75 18.30 7.62
CA VAL A 247 -12.82 18.40 6.62
C VAL A 247 -13.94 19.39 6.96
N ASP A 248 -14.13 19.69 8.24
CA ASP A 248 -15.12 20.65 8.74
C ASP A 248 -14.59 21.43 9.96
N PRO A 249 -13.50 22.21 9.81
CA PRO A 249 -12.85 22.92 10.92
C PRO A 249 -13.77 23.92 11.64
N GLN A 250 -14.83 24.38 10.97
CA GLN A 250 -15.77 25.37 11.50
C GLN A 250 -17.13 24.75 11.90
N GLY A 251 -17.28 23.42 11.83
CA GLY A 251 -18.52 22.74 12.19
C GLY A 251 -19.73 23.11 11.33
N ARG A 252 -19.52 23.54 10.08
CA ARG A 252 -20.60 24.00 9.18
C ARG A 252 -21.45 22.86 8.63
N LEU A 253 -20.89 21.65 8.56
CA LEU A 253 -21.58 20.47 8.04
C LEU A 253 -22.35 19.73 9.14
N GLN A 254 -21.98 19.94 10.41
CA GLN A 254 -22.55 19.25 11.56
C GLN A 254 -24.02 19.63 11.79
N GLY A 255 -24.90 18.61 11.82
CA GLY A 255 -26.33 18.74 12.02
C GLY A 255 -27.06 19.50 10.89
N LEU A 256 -26.36 19.77 9.77
CA LEU A 256 -26.93 20.48 8.62
C LEU A 256 -27.95 19.60 7.88
N ALA A 257 -27.73 18.29 7.84
CA ALA A 257 -28.65 17.33 7.25
C ALA A 257 -30.01 17.34 7.98
N ALA A 258 -29.98 17.20 9.32
CA ALA A 258 -31.18 17.24 10.15
C ALA A 258 -31.94 18.58 10.04
N LYS A 259 -31.22 19.70 9.96
CA LYS A 259 -31.83 21.04 9.75
C LYS A 259 -32.47 21.17 8.37
N THR A 260 -31.85 20.59 7.34
CA THR A 260 -32.36 20.65 5.96
C THR A 260 -33.59 19.75 5.79
N GLU A 261 -33.59 18.54 6.36
CA GLU A 261 -34.76 17.66 6.37
C GLU A 261 -35.93 18.24 7.18
N ALA A 262 -35.65 18.82 8.36
CA ALA A 262 -36.67 19.48 9.17
C ALA A 262 -37.31 20.65 8.42
N ARG A 263 -36.52 21.42 7.67
CA ARG A 263 -37.01 22.50 6.81
C ARG A 263 -37.86 21.94 5.66
N GLN A 264 -37.43 20.88 4.97
CA GLN A 264 -38.19 20.27 3.88
C GLN A 264 -39.51 19.64 4.35
N LYS A 265 -39.56 19.00 5.53
CA LYS A 265 -40.80 18.46 6.12
C LYS A 265 -41.78 19.53 6.59
N GLN A 266 -41.32 20.77 6.78
CA GLN A 266 -42.14 21.93 7.14
C GLN A 266 -42.64 22.72 5.93
N LEU A 267 -42.12 22.46 4.72
CA LEU A 267 -42.73 22.99 3.51
C LEU A 267 -44.00 22.19 3.19
N PRO A 268 -45.12 22.84 2.81
CA PRO A 268 -46.27 22.13 2.28
C PRO A 268 -45.87 21.35 1.02
N PRO A 269 -46.48 20.18 0.74
CA PRO A 269 -46.19 19.43 -0.47
C PRO A 269 -46.42 20.32 -1.69
N ASP A 270 -45.40 20.42 -2.54
CA ASP A 270 -45.48 21.18 -3.78
C ASP A 270 -46.60 20.58 -4.65
N PRO A 271 -47.55 21.37 -5.17
CA PRO A 271 -48.56 20.85 -6.09
C PRO A 271 -47.84 20.26 -7.29
N GLN A 272 -48.20 19.01 -7.64
CA GLN A 272 -47.70 18.23 -8.77
C GLN A 272 -47.15 19.09 -9.91
N LYS A 273 -45.84 18.97 -10.18
CA LYS A 273 -45.28 19.36 -11.47
C LYS A 273 -45.30 18.15 -12.39
N ASP A 274 -46.18 18.20 -13.38
CA ASP A 274 -46.08 17.38 -14.58
C ASP A 274 -44.71 17.55 -15.24
N PRO A 275 -44.14 16.49 -15.84
CA PRO A 275 -42.83 16.51 -16.44
C PRO A 275 -42.88 17.33 -17.74
N THR A 276 -42.49 18.60 -17.67
CA THR A 276 -42.23 19.39 -18.88
C THR A 276 -40.73 19.40 -19.13
N GLN A 277 -40.35 18.97 -20.33
CA GLN A 277 -38.98 18.95 -20.84
C GLN A 277 -38.34 20.34 -20.75
N GLU A 278 -37.32 20.49 -19.91
CA GLU A 278 -36.36 21.58 -20.02
C GLU A 278 -35.07 21.04 -20.62
N THR A 279 -34.84 21.40 -21.88
CA THR A 279 -33.56 21.27 -22.56
C THR A 279 -32.52 22.14 -21.84
N SER A 280 -31.58 21.49 -21.15
CA SER A 280 -30.40 22.15 -20.60
C SER A 280 -29.44 22.54 -21.73
N LYS A 281 -29.29 23.85 -21.94
CA LYS A 281 -28.18 24.40 -22.73
C LYS A 281 -26.89 24.32 -21.91
N GLU A 282 -25.90 23.64 -22.49
CA GLU A 282 -24.54 23.50 -22.00
C GLU A 282 -23.80 24.87 -21.98
N PRO A 283 -23.05 25.22 -20.93
CA PRO A 283 -22.17 26.40 -20.93
C PRO A 283 -20.97 26.19 -21.86
N PRO A 284 -20.46 27.23 -22.55
CA PRO A 284 -19.36 27.06 -23.49
C PRO A 284 -18.04 26.72 -22.78
N ALA A 285 -17.30 25.78 -23.37
CA ALA A 285 -15.96 25.40 -22.95
C ALA A 285 -14.97 26.58 -23.01
N PRO A 286 -13.97 26.67 -22.11
CA PRO A 286 -12.91 27.66 -22.22
C PRO A 286 -11.98 27.33 -23.39
N THR A 287 -11.84 28.28 -24.30
CA THR A 287 -10.92 28.25 -25.44
C THR A 287 -9.47 28.23 -24.97
N ALA A 288 -8.81 27.07 -25.04
CA ALA A 288 -7.37 26.98 -24.87
C ALA A 288 -6.66 27.52 -26.12
N ALA A 289 -5.76 28.49 -25.94
CA ALA A 289 -4.90 29.00 -27.00
C ALA A 289 -3.99 27.88 -27.55
N PRO A 290 -3.69 27.86 -28.86
CA PRO A 290 -2.80 26.85 -29.44
C PRO A 290 -1.37 27.03 -28.92
N ARG A 291 -0.82 25.99 -28.30
CA ARG A 291 0.60 25.92 -27.95
C ARG A 291 1.44 25.76 -29.22
N PRO A 292 2.62 26.38 -29.33
CA PRO A 292 3.48 26.22 -30.50
C PRO A 292 3.96 24.78 -30.64
N ALA A 293 3.81 24.21 -31.83
CA ALA A 293 4.29 22.88 -32.17
C ALA A 293 5.82 22.86 -32.18
N VAL A 294 6.40 22.21 -31.17
CA VAL A 294 7.77 21.70 -31.29
C VAL A 294 7.71 20.54 -32.28
N LYS A 295 8.54 20.57 -33.34
CA LYS A 295 8.67 19.44 -34.28
C LYS A 295 9.05 18.19 -33.49
N ALA A 296 8.08 17.29 -33.31
CA ALA A 296 8.31 15.98 -32.71
C ALA A 296 9.25 15.18 -33.63
N MET A 297 10.35 14.66 -33.07
CA MET A 297 11.07 13.57 -33.71
C MET A 297 10.10 12.38 -33.87
N PRO A 298 10.24 11.54 -34.92
CA PRO A 298 9.36 10.39 -35.08
C PRO A 298 9.51 9.47 -33.87
N LEU A 299 8.48 9.39 -33.03
CA LEU A 299 8.45 8.45 -31.92
C LEU A 299 8.32 7.04 -32.51
N ALA A 300 9.14 6.09 -32.06
CA ALA A 300 8.99 4.69 -32.44
C ALA A 300 7.54 4.25 -32.24
N ALA A 301 6.95 3.56 -33.23
CA ALA A 301 5.55 3.16 -33.17
C ALA A 301 5.30 2.26 -31.94
N THR A 302 4.57 2.78 -30.95
CA THR A 302 4.04 2.02 -29.81
C THR A 302 3.10 0.95 -30.34
N LEU A 303 3.33 -0.30 -29.95
CA LEU A 303 2.42 -1.38 -30.32
C LEU A 303 1.04 -1.16 -29.68
N PRO A 304 -0.06 -1.46 -30.40
CA PRO A 304 -1.41 -1.34 -29.84
C PRO A 304 -1.61 -2.29 -28.65
N HIS A 305 -0.92 -3.43 -28.64
CA HIS A 305 -0.81 -4.33 -27.51
C HIS A 305 0.65 -4.78 -27.34
N PRO A 306 1.18 -4.85 -26.10
CA PRO A 306 2.53 -5.35 -25.88
C PRO A 306 2.68 -6.82 -26.31
N GLU A 307 3.87 -7.18 -26.78
CA GLU A 307 4.23 -8.58 -26.99
C GLU A 307 4.19 -9.34 -25.65
N PRO A 308 3.70 -10.60 -25.63
CA PRO A 308 3.66 -11.40 -24.43
C PRO A 308 5.07 -11.81 -23.98
N LEU A 309 5.27 -11.89 -22.66
CA LEU A 309 6.52 -12.41 -22.12
C LEU A 309 6.68 -13.90 -22.46
N PRO A 310 7.90 -14.39 -22.71
CA PRO A 310 8.16 -15.76 -23.16
C PRO A 310 8.19 -16.76 -21.99
N PHE A 311 7.29 -16.60 -21.03
CA PHE A 311 7.17 -17.45 -19.84
C PHE A 311 5.77 -18.08 -19.79
N ALA A 312 5.68 -19.32 -19.34
CA ALA A 312 4.39 -19.99 -19.23
C ALA A 312 3.49 -19.24 -18.22
N PRO A 313 2.21 -18.98 -18.55
CA PRO A 313 1.28 -18.30 -17.64
C PRO A 313 1.25 -18.95 -16.26
N GLY A 314 1.36 -18.14 -15.20
CA GLY A 314 1.39 -18.61 -13.81
C GLY A 314 2.76 -19.08 -13.31
N SER A 315 3.81 -19.05 -14.15
CA SER A 315 5.17 -19.32 -13.69
C SER A 315 5.65 -18.23 -12.72
N PRO A 316 6.35 -18.58 -11.63
CA PRO A 316 6.95 -17.59 -10.75
C PRO A 316 8.05 -16.84 -11.51
N ILE A 317 7.83 -15.54 -11.74
CA ILE A 317 8.80 -14.65 -12.35
C ILE A 317 9.16 -13.53 -11.37
N MET A 318 10.43 -13.16 -11.35
CA MET A 318 10.91 -11.93 -10.73
C MET A 318 10.77 -10.78 -11.73
N THR A 319 10.24 -9.65 -11.28
CA THR A 319 10.02 -8.48 -12.13
C THR A 319 10.77 -7.27 -11.61
N GLY A 320 11.36 -6.50 -12.51
CA GLY A 320 11.99 -5.22 -12.21
C GLY A 320 11.93 -4.29 -13.41
N SER A 321 12.63 -3.17 -13.32
CA SER A 321 12.73 -2.18 -14.38
C SER A 321 14.18 -2.03 -14.85
N GLY A 322 14.38 -1.41 -16.00
CA GLY A 322 15.70 -1.13 -16.54
C GLY A 322 15.67 0.04 -17.51
N ILE A 323 16.84 0.37 -18.03
CA ILE A 323 16.99 1.34 -19.11
C ILE A 323 17.84 0.78 -20.25
N VAL A 324 17.39 1.00 -21.48
CA VAL A 324 18.12 0.67 -22.70
C VAL A 324 19.22 1.69 -22.95
N LEU A 325 20.43 1.19 -23.19
CA LEU A 325 21.64 1.95 -23.52
C LEU A 325 22.13 1.59 -24.93
N GLU A 326 23.25 2.21 -25.30
CA GLU A 326 24.18 1.92 -26.41
C GLU A 326 23.69 0.89 -27.46
N GLY A 327 23.42 1.37 -28.67
CA GLY A 327 23.00 0.52 -29.80
C GLY A 327 21.62 -0.14 -29.66
N GLY A 328 20.86 0.22 -28.63
CA GLY A 328 19.53 -0.34 -28.37
C GLY A 328 19.56 -1.78 -27.88
N ARG A 329 20.73 -2.28 -27.44
CA ARG A 329 20.95 -3.70 -27.07
C ARG A 329 21.37 -3.92 -25.62
N LEU A 330 21.94 -2.92 -24.97
CA LEU A 330 22.41 -3.07 -23.60
C LEU A 330 21.35 -2.56 -22.62
N ILE A 331 21.10 -3.29 -21.54
CA ILE A 331 20.16 -2.88 -20.50
C ILE A 331 20.91 -2.77 -19.18
N ILE A 332 20.78 -1.62 -18.51
CA ILE A 332 21.17 -1.48 -17.11
C ILE A 332 19.95 -1.70 -16.21
N THR A 333 20.15 -2.46 -15.15
CA THR A 333 19.17 -2.74 -14.09
C THR A 333 19.89 -3.04 -12.76
N ASN A 334 19.16 -3.49 -11.75
CA ASN A 334 19.71 -3.94 -10.48
C ASN A 334 20.19 -5.40 -10.51
N ARG A 335 21.24 -5.70 -9.74
CA ARG A 335 21.79 -7.05 -9.56
C ARG A 335 20.73 -8.00 -8.99
N HIS A 336 20.05 -7.58 -7.93
CA HIS A 336 19.05 -8.43 -7.26
C HIS A 336 17.87 -8.83 -8.16
N THR A 337 17.63 -8.12 -9.27
CA THR A 337 16.55 -8.41 -10.22
C THR A 337 16.87 -9.62 -11.12
N VAL A 338 18.16 -9.91 -11.34
CA VAL A 338 18.61 -10.86 -12.38
C VAL A 338 19.62 -11.89 -11.89
N GLU A 339 20.18 -11.72 -10.69
CA GLU A 339 21.11 -12.65 -10.10
C GLU A 339 20.47 -14.03 -9.86
N GLY A 340 21.16 -15.09 -10.30
CA GLY A 340 20.72 -16.48 -10.12
C GLY A 340 19.54 -16.91 -10.98
N GLN A 341 19.13 -16.11 -11.98
CA GLN A 341 18.02 -16.42 -12.88
C GLN A 341 18.49 -17.19 -14.11
N ALA A 342 17.74 -18.20 -14.55
CA ALA A 342 18.07 -19.04 -15.70
C ALA A 342 17.63 -18.43 -17.03
N ALA A 343 16.51 -17.70 -17.05
CA ALA A 343 15.97 -17.07 -18.24
C ALA A 343 15.55 -15.61 -17.96
N ILE A 344 15.89 -14.70 -18.86
CA ILE A 344 15.58 -13.27 -18.74
C ILE A 344 14.91 -12.79 -20.02
N ALA A 345 13.81 -12.05 -19.87
CA ALA A 345 13.14 -11.34 -20.94
C ALA A 345 12.98 -9.87 -20.58
N VAL A 346 13.04 -9.02 -21.59
CA VAL A 346 12.97 -7.55 -21.45
C VAL A 346 11.90 -7.05 -22.39
N ARG A 347 11.00 -6.19 -21.89
CA ARG A 347 10.00 -5.50 -22.71
C ARG A 347 10.19 -3.99 -22.62
N ASN A 348 10.33 -3.29 -23.74
CA ASN A 348 10.41 -1.82 -23.70
C ASN A 348 9.03 -1.16 -23.57
N GLY A 349 8.99 0.13 -23.24
CA GLY A 349 7.73 0.88 -23.09
C GLY A 349 6.93 1.07 -24.38
N THR A 350 7.45 0.64 -25.53
CA THR A 350 6.67 0.56 -26.78
C THR A 350 6.09 -0.83 -27.05
N GLY A 351 6.32 -1.79 -26.15
CA GLY A 351 5.67 -3.11 -26.13
C GLY A 351 6.48 -4.25 -26.74
N TYR A 352 7.68 -4.01 -27.29
CA TYR A 352 8.48 -5.07 -27.89
C TYR A 352 9.20 -5.90 -26.82
N VAL A 353 9.20 -7.24 -26.96
CA VAL A 353 9.85 -8.20 -26.07
C VAL A 353 11.12 -8.76 -26.71
N ARG A 354 12.18 -8.90 -25.92
CA ARG A 354 13.45 -9.49 -26.32
C ARG A 354 13.94 -10.47 -25.26
N LYS A 355 14.59 -11.55 -25.68
CA LYS A 355 15.33 -12.41 -24.75
C LYS A 355 16.61 -11.70 -24.36
N ALA A 356 17.01 -11.80 -23.11
CA ALA A 356 18.22 -11.20 -22.60
C ALA A 356 19.12 -12.23 -21.94
N ARG A 357 20.43 -11.95 -21.98
CA ARG A 357 21.45 -12.68 -21.24
C ARG A 357 22.16 -11.74 -20.29
N LEU A 358 22.59 -12.26 -19.15
CA LEU A 358 23.43 -11.53 -18.22
C LEU A 358 24.84 -11.37 -18.82
N VAL A 359 25.34 -10.14 -18.84
CA VAL A 359 26.69 -9.79 -19.34
C VAL A 359 27.64 -9.55 -18.18
N LYS A 360 27.20 -8.78 -17.18
CA LYS A 360 28.05 -8.35 -16.06
C LYS A 360 27.21 -8.08 -14.82
N LEU A 361 27.73 -8.46 -13.66
CA LEU A 361 27.25 -8.02 -12.34
C LEU A 361 28.29 -7.11 -11.69
N SER A 362 27.84 -6.09 -10.96
CA SER A 362 28.71 -5.27 -10.13
C SER A 362 28.86 -5.93 -8.76
N ASP A 363 30.08 -5.96 -8.22
CA ASP A 363 30.37 -6.49 -6.89
C ASP A 363 30.17 -5.44 -5.79
N ASP A 364 30.32 -4.16 -6.14
CA ASP A 364 30.29 -3.04 -5.18
C ASP A 364 28.94 -2.31 -5.13
N ASP A 365 28.11 -2.48 -6.16
CA ASP A 365 26.86 -1.76 -6.35
C ASP A 365 25.76 -2.74 -6.80
N ASP A 366 24.49 -2.44 -6.50
CA ASP A 366 23.36 -3.24 -6.98
C ASP A 366 23.06 -2.95 -8.47
N LEU A 367 24.02 -3.27 -9.35
CA LEU A 367 23.95 -3.06 -10.80
C LEU A 367 24.20 -4.35 -11.57
N ALA A 368 23.44 -4.53 -12.65
CA ALA A 368 23.63 -5.56 -13.64
C ALA A 368 23.53 -4.99 -15.06
N LEU A 369 24.32 -5.57 -15.96
CA LEU A 369 24.29 -5.32 -17.39
C LEU A 369 23.73 -6.55 -18.10
N LEU A 370 22.66 -6.36 -18.87
CA LEU A 370 22.11 -7.38 -19.76
C LEU A 370 22.37 -7.01 -21.21
N GLU A 371 22.37 -8.02 -22.08
CA GLU A 371 22.33 -7.85 -23.53
C GLU A 371 21.11 -8.57 -24.09
N ILE A 372 20.34 -7.89 -24.93
CA ILE A 372 19.19 -8.45 -25.63
C ILE A 372 19.56 -9.01 -27.01
N ASP A 373 18.84 -10.06 -27.43
CA ASP A 373 19.09 -10.80 -28.68
C ASP A 373 19.00 -9.94 -29.95
N ARG A 374 18.11 -8.95 -29.98
CA ARG A 374 17.89 -8.01 -31.09
C ARG A 374 17.65 -6.60 -30.57
N PRO A 375 18.11 -5.55 -31.26
CA PRO A 375 17.97 -4.19 -30.79
C PRO A 375 16.49 -3.82 -30.72
N PHE A 376 16.15 -2.90 -29.82
CA PHE A 376 14.89 -2.18 -29.87
C PHE A 376 14.87 -1.19 -31.06
N PRO A 377 13.69 -0.71 -31.50
CA PRO A 377 13.59 0.28 -32.56
C PRO A 377 14.43 1.55 -32.31
N GLU A 378 14.75 2.28 -33.37
CA GLU A 378 15.54 3.51 -33.30
C GLU A 378 14.93 4.52 -32.32
N GLY A 379 15.79 5.23 -31.55
CA GLY A 379 15.37 6.16 -30.50
C GLY A 379 15.11 5.53 -29.13
N ALA A 380 15.15 4.20 -29.02
CA ALA A 380 14.99 3.48 -27.76
C ALA A 380 16.23 3.50 -26.85
N ALA A 381 17.41 3.88 -27.34
CA ALA A 381 18.63 3.93 -26.52
C ALA A 381 18.81 5.29 -25.83
N MET A 382 19.17 5.26 -24.54
CA MET A 382 19.65 6.43 -23.82
C MET A 382 21.11 6.73 -24.21
N PRO A 383 21.43 7.94 -24.70
CA PRO A 383 22.81 8.32 -25.00
C PRO A 383 23.66 8.36 -23.73
N LEU A 384 24.88 7.81 -23.78
CA LEU A 384 25.82 7.86 -22.66
C LEU A 384 26.18 9.30 -22.25
N ALA A 385 26.22 10.22 -23.23
CA ALA A 385 26.44 11.65 -22.98
C ALA A 385 25.28 12.32 -22.21
N GLY A 386 24.11 11.67 -22.14
CA GLY A 386 22.99 12.12 -21.33
C GLY A 386 22.98 11.56 -19.91
N ILE A 387 24.01 10.82 -19.50
CA ILE A 387 24.15 10.35 -18.11
C ILE A 387 24.94 11.40 -17.32
N VAL A 388 24.34 11.90 -16.24
CA VAL A 388 24.91 13.01 -15.45
C VAL A 388 24.86 12.70 -13.95
N GLU A 389 25.63 13.40 -13.14
CA GLU A 389 25.56 13.24 -11.68
C GLU A 389 24.29 13.89 -11.09
N PRO A 390 23.70 13.30 -10.03
CA PRO A 390 22.62 13.93 -9.30
C PRO A 390 23.12 15.17 -8.56
N ALA A 391 22.26 16.16 -8.40
CA ALA A 391 22.54 17.37 -7.62
C ALA A 391 21.36 17.66 -6.70
N THR A 392 21.61 18.04 -5.44
CA THR A 392 20.54 18.37 -4.48
C THR A 392 19.59 19.41 -5.08
N GLY A 393 18.28 19.18 -4.96
CA GLY A 393 17.23 20.03 -5.53
C GLY A 393 16.95 19.80 -7.02
N ARG A 394 17.78 19.03 -7.74
CA ARG A 394 17.46 18.59 -9.11
C ARG A 394 16.20 17.73 -9.09
N ALA A 395 15.35 17.89 -10.09
CA ALA A 395 14.18 17.03 -10.27
C ALA A 395 14.60 15.56 -10.43
N ALA A 396 13.85 14.66 -9.80
CA ALA A 396 14.02 13.23 -9.89
C ALA A 396 12.70 12.60 -10.36
N ILE A 397 12.64 12.26 -11.65
CA ILE A 397 11.48 11.65 -12.30
C ILE A 397 11.79 10.17 -12.54
N VAL A 398 11.05 9.28 -11.92
CA VAL A 398 11.28 7.84 -12.02
C VAL A 398 10.29 7.24 -13.01
N LEU A 399 10.78 6.48 -13.98
CA LEU A 399 9.94 5.60 -14.81
C LEU A 399 10.22 4.15 -14.43
N GLY A 400 9.16 3.36 -14.26
CA GLY A 400 9.29 1.94 -13.99
C GLY A 400 7.97 1.19 -14.01
N TYR A 401 8.04 -0.12 -13.86
CA TYR A 401 6.92 -1.05 -13.91
C TYR A 401 6.62 -1.59 -12.50
N PRO A 402 5.93 -0.82 -11.65
CA PRO A 402 5.55 -1.29 -10.33
C PRO A 402 4.51 -2.40 -10.48
N ILE A 403 4.73 -3.52 -9.80
CA ILE A 403 3.69 -4.53 -9.52
C ILE A 403 2.83 -4.82 -10.77
N ILE A 404 3.47 -5.31 -11.85
CA ILE A 404 2.79 -5.53 -13.15
C ILE A 404 1.57 -6.44 -13.07
N SER A 405 1.46 -7.26 -12.03
CA SER A 405 0.31 -8.11 -11.72
C SER A 405 -0.93 -7.36 -11.20
N LEU A 406 -0.78 -6.10 -10.78
CA LEU A 406 -1.83 -5.28 -10.16
C LEU A 406 -2.21 -4.05 -11.01
N PHE A 407 -1.23 -3.39 -11.63
CA PHE A 407 -1.42 -2.14 -12.37
C PHE A 407 -1.42 -2.31 -13.89
N GLY A 408 -1.31 -3.56 -14.36
CA GLY A 408 -1.04 -3.85 -15.77
C GLY A 408 0.43 -3.63 -16.12
N ASP A 409 0.81 -4.12 -17.28
CA ASP A 409 2.20 -4.17 -17.72
C ASP A 409 2.41 -3.44 -19.06
N GLU A 410 1.33 -2.84 -19.59
CA GLU A 410 1.32 -2.18 -20.90
C GLU A 410 2.22 -0.94 -20.96
N GLN A 411 2.24 -0.14 -19.90
CA GLN A 411 3.00 1.10 -19.84
C GLN A 411 3.67 1.29 -18.46
N PRO A 412 4.87 1.89 -18.39
CA PRO A 412 5.51 2.20 -17.11
C PRO A 412 4.76 3.33 -16.40
N SER A 413 4.73 3.27 -15.06
CA SER A 413 4.33 4.39 -14.22
C SER A 413 5.42 5.48 -14.19
N LEU A 414 5.00 6.72 -13.98
CA LEU A 414 5.88 7.86 -13.73
C LEU A 414 5.61 8.41 -12.32
N THR A 415 6.67 8.59 -11.53
CA THR A 415 6.61 9.32 -10.25
C THR A 415 7.60 10.47 -10.25
N ASP A 416 7.26 11.56 -9.56
CA ASP A 416 8.07 12.77 -9.51
C ASP A 416 8.49 13.14 -8.08
N GLY A 417 9.59 13.87 -8.00
CA GLY A 417 10.19 14.36 -6.76
C GLY A 417 11.47 15.13 -7.03
N ILE A 418 12.33 15.22 -6.02
CA ILE A 418 13.64 15.88 -6.11
C ILE A 418 14.74 14.96 -5.55
N VAL A 419 15.98 15.25 -5.91
CA VAL A 419 17.16 14.76 -5.20
C VAL A 419 17.25 15.48 -3.86
N ALA A 420 16.94 14.76 -2.77
CA ALA A 420 17.02 15.28 -1.41
C ALA A 420 18.46 15.34 -0.89
N LYS A 421 19.30 14.38 -1.28
CA LYS A 421 20.71 14.31 -0.90
C LYS A 421 21.51 13.58 -1.99
N THR A 422 22.73 14.03 -2.26
CA THR A 422 23.64 13.38 -3.22
C THR A 422 24.47 12.23 -2.64
N THR A 423 24.19 11.85 -1.39
CA THR A 423 24.82 10.73 -0.69
C THR A 423 23.77 9.78 -0.09
N GLY A 424 24.14 8.51 0.04
CA GLY A 424 23.31 7.49 0.66
C GLY A 424 23.30 7.56 2.18
N LEU A 425 22.84 6.48 2.81
CA LEU A 425 22.93 6.31 4.26
C LEU A 425 24.39 6.43 4.73
N ARG A 426 24.62 7.12 5.84
CA ARG A 426 25.97 7.38 6.40
C ARG A 426 26.93 8.03 5.38
N ASP A 427 26.41 8.88 4.51
CA ASP A 427 27.17 9.57 3.47
C ASP A 427 27.86 8.65 2.45
N ALA A 428 27.29 7.46 2.22
CA ALA A 428 27.79 6.53 1.22
C ALA A 428 27.87 7.20 -0.18
N PRO A 429 29.06 7.27 -0.81
CA PRO A 429 29.24 7.96 -2.09
C PRO A 429 28.73 7.14 -3.28
N GLY A 430 28.10 7.84 -4.23
CA GLY A 430 27.54 7.24 -5.46
C GLY A 430 26.14 6.63 -5.30
N VAL A 431 25.55 6.74 -4.11
CA VAL A 431 24.12 6.53 -3.89
C VAL A 431 23.52 7.89 -3.51
N PHE A 432 22.29 8.17 -3.90
CA PHE A 432 21.61 9.44 -3.60
C PHE A 432 20.17 9.21 -3.13
N GLN A 433 19.62 10.17 -2.40
CA GLN A 433 18.27 10.12 -1.85
C GLN A 433 17.32 10.95 -2.69
N ILE A 434 16.11 10.43 -2.92
CA ILE A 434 15.05 11.11 -3.66
C ILE A 434 13.75 11.13 -2.86
N THR A 435 12.87 12.08 -3.20
CA THR A 435 11.51 12.13 -2.64
C THR A 435 10.46 11.46 -3.53
N ALA A 436 10.82 11.11 -4.77
CA ALA A 436 9.93 10.39 -5.67
C ALA A 436 9.57 9.01 -5.10
N LYS A 437 8.29 8.63 -5.20
CA LYS A 437 7.81 7.35 -4.66
C LYS A 437 8.41 6.19 -5.45
N LEU A 438 9.00 5.22 -4.72
CA LEU A 438 9.47 3.95 -5.26
C LEU A 438 8.63 2.79 -4.70
N ASN A 439 8.34 1.81 -5.56
CA ASN A 439 7.56 0.62 -5.21
C ASN A 439 8.30 -0.64 -5.68
N LYS A 440 7.89 -1.81 -5.20
CA LYS A 440 8.40 -3.08 -5.73
C LYS A 440 8.12 -3.14 -7.25
N GLY A 441 9.16 -3.42 -8.04
CA GLY A 441 9.11 -3.44 -9.50
C GLY A 441 9.69 -2.19 -10.17
N THR A 442 9.83 -1.05 -9.47
CA THR A 442 10.56 0.12 -9.99
C THR A 442 12.08 0.01 -9.80
N SER A 443 12.56 -1.01 -9.07
CA SER A 443 13.99 -1.37 -8.95
C SER A 443 14.64 -1.49 -10.32
N GLY A 444 15.74 -0.77 -10.54
CA GLY A 444 16.49 -0.72 -11.79
C GLY A 444 15.90 0.27 -12.81
N GLY A 445 14.73 0.85 -12.51
CA GLY A 445 14.08 1.85 -13.36
C GLY A 445 14.87 3.15 -13.41
N PRO A 446 14.90 3.84 -14.57
CA PRO A 446 15.66 5.07 -14.72
C PRO A 446 15.09 6.23 -13.92
N ILE A 447 16.00 7.06 -13.41
CA ILE A 447 15.71 8.33 -12.76
C ILE A 447 16.22 9.45 -13.68
N PHE A 448 15.31 10.29 -14.15
CA PHE A 448 15.60 11.39 -15.06
C PHE A 448 15.48 12.76 -14.38
N ASP A 449 16.17 13.76 -14.94
CA ASP A 449 15.82 15.17 -14.73
C ASP A 449 14.80 15.66 -15.77
N LYS A 450 14.33 16.91 -15.63
CA LYS A 450 13.37 17.53 -16.57
C LYS A 450 13.93 17.74 -17.99
N ARG A 451 15.22 17.54 -18.20
CA ARG A 451 15.91 17.68 -19.50
C ARG A 451 16.08 16.32 -20.19
N GLY A 452 15.65 15.23 -19.54
CA GLY A 452 15.80 13.87 -20.05
C GLY A 452 17.18 13.29 -19.81
N HIS A 453 18.01 13.89 -18.95
CA HIS A 453 19.26 13.27 -18.53
C HIS A 453 19.01 12.16 -17.52
N LEU A 454 19.75 11.07 -17.62
CA LEU A 454 19.75 9.98 -16.65
C LEU A 454 20.64 10.39 -15.48
N ILE A 455 20.04 10.64 -14.32
CA ILE A 455 20.78 10.99 -13.10
C ILE A 455 21.11 9.76 -12.24
N GLY A 456 20.45 8.63 -12.52
CA GLY A 456 20.70 7.36 -11.86
C GLY A 456 19.67 6.29 -12.16
N VAL A 457 19.75 5.16 -11.46
CA VAL A 457 18.73 4.11 -11.45
C VAL A 457 18.19 3.91 -10.05
N ALA A 458 16.89 3.66 -9.93
CA ALA A 458 16.23 3.41 -8.66
C ALA A 458 16.75 2.11 -8.05
N VAL A 459 17.15 2.17 -6.79
CA VAL A 459 17.31 0.98 -5.94
C VAL A 459 15.96 0.81 -5.28
N GLY A 460 15.36 -0.38 -5.34
CA GLY A 460 14.09 -0.64 -4.67
C GLY A 460 14.08 -0.21 -3.19
N LYS A 461 12.91 -0.26 -2.55
CA LYS A 461 12.75 0.19 -1.15
C LYS A 461 13.86 -0.37 -0.25
N VAL A 462 14.55 0.53 0.46
CA VAL A 462 15.67 0.21 1.37
C VAL A 462 15.22 -0.81 2.41
N ASP A 463 16.10 -1.74 2.79
CA ASP A 463 15.87 -2.69 3.88
C ASP A 463 15.84 -1.96 5.24
N THR A 464 14.72 -1.31 5.51
CA THR A 464 14.43 -0.62 6.76
C THR A 464 14.42 -1.59 7.94
N ALA A 465 14.16 -2.88 7.73
CA ALA A 465 14.17 -3.90 8.78
C ALA A 465 15.60 -4.22 9.22
N GLY A 466 16.52 -4.45 8.28
CA GLY A 466 17.94 -4.66 8.57
C GLY A 466 18.62 -3.44 9.18
N ILE A 467 18.22 -2.22 8.80
CA ILE A 467 18.71 -0.99 9.45
C ILE A 467 18.20 -0.91 10.88
N TYR A 468 16.91 -1.13 11.12
CA TYR A 468 16.33 -1.11 12.47
C TYR A 468 16.96 -2.16 13.38
N GLN A 469 17.18 -3.39 12.90
CA GLN A 469 17.84 -4.45 13.67
C GLN A 469 19.27 -4.08 14.09
N LYS A 470 19.99 -3.33 13.25
CA LYS A 470 21.40 -2.95 13.50
C LYS A 470 21.55 -1.65 14.28
N THR A 471 20.62 -0.70 14.15
CA THR A 471 20.79 0.66 14.70
C THR A 471 19.70 1.06 15.69
N GLY A 472 18.63 0.27 15.85
CA GLY A 472 17.47 0.61 16.68
C GLY A 472 16.68 1.82 16.18
N THR A 473 17.02 2.37 15.02
CA THR A 473 16.37 3.55 14.43
C THR A 473 15.41 3.10 13.35
N LEU A 474 14.14 3.46 13.50
CA LEU A 474 13.16 3.27 12.44
C LEU A 474 13.33 4.39 11.41
N VAL A 475 13.81 4.02 10.23
CA VAL A 475 14.02 4.96 9.13
C VAL A 475 12.82 4.86 8.20
N GLU A 476 12.07 5.95 8.06
CA GLU A 476 10.89 6.03 7.20
C GLU A 476 11.20 6.85 5.94
N ASP A 477 10.50 6.55 4.84
CA ASP A 477 10.49 7.34 3.60
C ASP A 477 11.85 7.62 2.91
N ILE A 478 12.84 6.73 3.05
CA ILE A 478 14.08 6.81 2.26
C ILE A 478 13.95 6.03 0.97
N ASN A 479 13.96 6.76 -0.15
CA ASN A 479 14.09 6.22 -1.50
C ASN A 479 15.49 6.52 -2.04
N LEU A 480 16.17 5.50 -2.56
CA LEU A 480 17.56 5.61 -3.01
C LEU A 480 17.70 5.39 -4.51
N GLY A 481 18.70 6.03 -5.10
CA GLY A 481 19.18 5.75 -6.46
C GLY A 481 20.69 5.54 -6.49
N ILE A 482 21.16 4.74 -7.45
CA ILE A 482 22.59 4.61 -7.79
C ILE A 482 22.92 5.68 -8.85
N SER A 483 23.95 6.48 -8.60
CA SER A 483 24.23 7.70 -9.37
C SER A 483 24.66 7.41 -10.82
N GLY A 484 24.44 8.38 -11.71
CA GLY A 484 24.93 8.34 -13.09
C GLY A 484 26.43 8.06 -13.19
N GLY A 485 27.25 8.63 -12.30
CA GLY A 485 28.69 8.33 -12.27
C GLY A 485 29.04 6.90 -11.86
N ARG A 486 28.24 6.25 -11.01
CA ARG A 486 28.37 4.81 -10.72
C ARG A 486 28.03 3.96 -11.94
N ILE A 487 26.97 4.31 -12.66
CA ILE A 487 26.59 3.64 -13.92
C ILE A 487 27.73 3.75 -14.95
N LEU A 488 28.27 4.95 -15.17
CA LEU A 488 29.37 5.17 -16.11
C LEU A 488 30.63 4.38 -15.73
N ARG A 489 31.02 4.38 -14.45
CA ARG A 489 32.14 3.58 -13.96
C ARG A 489 31.91 2.08 -14.15
N PHE A 490 30.71 1.59 -13.87
CA PHE A 490 30.36 0.19 -14.09
C PHE A 490 30.48 -0.22 -15.56
N LEU A 491 30.13 0.69 -16.48
CA LEU A 491 30.29 0.54 -17.93
C LEU A 491 31.73 0.79 -18.44
N GLY A 492 32.66 1.23 -17.58
CA GLY A 492 34.02 1.59 -17.98
C GLY A 492 34.07 2.85 -18.87
N LYS A 493 33.12 3.78 -18.72
CA LYS A 493 33.00 5.01 -19.50
C LYS A 493 33.31 6.23 -18.64
N ALA A 494 33.84 7.28 -19.27
CA ALA A 494 34.02 8.58 -18.63
C ALA A 494 32.75 9.44 -18.78
N PRO A 495 32.48 10.37 -17.84
CA PRO A 495 31.44 11.38 -18.01
C PRO A 495 31.73 12.23 -19.25
N ALA A 496 30.70 12.50 -20.05
CA ALA A 496 30.76 13.52 -21.10
C ALA A 496 30.31 14.87 -20.54
N GLU A 497 30.64 15.96 -21.22
CA GLU A 497 30.02 17.25 -20.93
C GLU A 497 28.51 17.17 -21.21
N PRO A 498 27.65 17.49 -20.22
CA PRO A 498 26.22 17.44 -20.42
C PRO A 498 25.79 18.48 -21.46
N THR A 499 25.08 18.04 -22.49
CA THR A 499 24.27 18.98 -23.27
C THR A 499 23.19 19.58 -22.37
N ALA A 500 22.78 20.83 -22.58
CA ALA A 500 21.73 21.46 -21.78
C ALA A 500 20.45 21.69 -22.61
N PRO A 501 19.73 20.63 -23.05
CA PRO A 501 18.48 20.81 -23.77
C PRO A 501 17.44 21.50 -22.87
N PRO A 502 16.42 22.15 -23.45
CA PRO A 502 15.37 22.81 -22.69
C PRO A 502 14.64 21.80 -21.79
N GLU A 503 14.12 22.29 -20.66
CA GLU A 503 13.27 21.47 -19.81
C GLU A 503 11.96 21.12 -20.53
N MET A 504 11.49 19.90 -20.29
CA MET A 504 10.26 19.35 -20.85
C MET A 504 9.16 19.31 -19.79
N SER A 505 7.91 19.32 -20.27
CA SER A 505 6.78 18.93 -19.43
C SER A 505 6.91 17.45 -19.03
N LEU A 506 6.26 17.03 -17.94
CA LEU A 506 6.27 15.61 -17.55
C LEU A 506 5.66 14.71 -18.63
N GLU A 507 4.68 15.21 -19.38
CA GLU A 507 4.06 14.48 -20.48
C GLU A 507 5.03 14.28 -21.66
N ASP A 508 5.73 15.34 -22.06
CA ASP A 508 6.71 15.25 -23.15
C ASP A 508 7.91 14.39 -22.75
N LEU A 509 8.37 14.53 -21.50
CA LEU A 509 9.43 13.69 -20.94
C LEU A 509 9.00 12.22 -20.93
N TYR A 510 7.79 11.92 -20.47
CA TYR A 510 7.24 10.56 -20.47
C TYR A 510 7.24 9.97 -21.87
N ARG A 511 6.66 10.68 -22.85
CA ARG A 511 6.60 10.23 -24.25
C ARG A 511 7.99 9.97 -24.82
N GLN A 512 8.94 10.86 -24.57
CA GLN A 512 10.30 10.74 -25.10
C GLN A 512 11.11 9.61 -24.41
N MET A 513 10.91 9.38 -23.11
CA MET A 513 11.63 8.35 -22.36
C MET A 513 10.98 6.96 -22.43
N LEU A 514 9.70 6.87 -22.80
CA LEU A 514 8.94 5.64 -22.89
C LEU A 514 9.68 4.49 -23.62
N PRO A 515 10.25 4.66 -24.83
CA PRO A 515 10.94 3.57 -25.52
C PRO A 515 12.25 3.13 -24.85
N ARG A 516 12.79 3.93 -23.91
CA ARG A 516 14.06 3.70 -23.21
C ARG A 516 13.89 2.96 -21.90
N ALA A 517 12.74 3.10 -21.24
CA ALA A 517 12.41 2.35 -20.03
C ALA A 517 11.93 0.94 -20.39
N VAL A 518 12.41 -0.07 -19.65
CA VAL A 518 12.05 -1.47 -19.87
C VAL A 518 11.52 -2.14 -18.62
N LEU A 519 10.58 -3.06 -18.81
CA LEU A 519 10.22 -4.12 -17.87
C LEU A 519 11.22 -5.25 -18.02
N ILE A 520 11.69 -5.77 -16.90
CA ILE A 520 12.51 -6.97 -16.82
C ILE A 520 11.70 -8.05 -16.15
N ALA A 521 11.66 -9.22 -16.77
CA ALA A 521 11.04 -10.41 -16.22
C ALA A 521 12.06 -11.54 -16.28
N ALA A 522 12.33 -12.17 -15.13
CA ALA A 522 13.32 -13.21 -14.99
C ALA A 522 12.71 -14.44 -14.31
N GLN A 523 13.14 -15.62 -14.74
CA GLN A 523 12.67 -16.90 -14.24
C GLN A 523 13.87 -17.75 -13.82
N LYS A 524 13.72 -18.42 -12.68
CA LYS A 524 14.73 -19.32 -12.11
C LYS A 524 14.77 -20.66 -12.84
#